data_AF-A0A946HA32-F1
#
_entry.id   AF-A0A946HA32-F1
#
_cell.length_a   1.000
_cell.length_b   1.000
_cell.length_c   1.000
_cell.angle_alpha   90.00
_cell.angle_beta   90.00
_cell.angle_gamma   90.00
#
_symmetry.space_group_name_H-M   'P 1'
#
loop_
_entity.id
_entity.type
_entity.pdbx_description
1 polymer ?
#
loop_
_entity_poly.entity_id
_entity_poly.type
_entity_poly.pdbx_seq_one_letter_code
_entity_poly.pdbx_strand_id
1 'polypeptide(L)'
;MTDPTADTNPFADLTVISLATLKERVEEDRSVELLRRREICSAITTVAKWLNMPPEMIPAAMSYLRPRLGGLHPIQLGVSERRIQNVRSLILSAFRIAGISTKLAPYMAKMSPAWQQLWDLMEGDTYARTELSRLFRYCSVNGIAPMELTNTISSDFLAALEAESLIKKPKVRHQSVCRVWNRLAADHAASGWPQIELSVPKYDDRLYGIDDSLMSDTIKDDLEGYLSHLGGADLFGSMVKPFRPKSVAIFRGHFWRYLSALHH
;
A
#
# COMPACT_ATOMS: atom_id res chain seq x y z
N MET A 1 18.40 34.30 -27.04
CA MET A 1 17.14 33.55 -27.21
C MET A 1 17.54 32.13 -27.54
N THR A 2 17.74 31.32 -26.50
CA THR A 2 18.15 29.91 -26.60
C THR A 2 16.92 29.06 -26.35
N ASP A 3 16.64 28.16 -27.29
CA ASP A 3 15.51 27.24 -27.29
C ASP A 3 15.58 26.34 -26.04
N PRO A 4 14.56 26.34 -25.14
CA PRO A 4 14.59 25.59 -23.89
C PRO A 4 14.38 24.07 -24.08
N THR A 5 14.29 23.57 -25.31
CA THR A 5 14.08 22.15 -25.61
C THR A 5 15.37 21.32 -25.76
N ALA A 6 16.56 21.94 -25.64
CA ALA A 6 17.81 21.32 -26.05
C ALA A 6 18.50 20.38 -25.04
N ASP A 7 18.03 20.25 -23.79
CA ASP A 7 18.61 19.30 -22.82
C ASP A 7 17.60 18.21 -22.47
N THR A 8 17.39 17.27 -23.39
CA THR A 8 16.58 16.08 -23.15
C THR A 8 17.41 15.09 -22.33
N ASN A 9 17.46 15.27 -21.01
CA ASN A 9 18.01 14.26 -20.11
C ASN A 9 17.16 12.98 -20.23
N PRO A 10 17.70 11.86 -20.74
CA PRO A 10 16.94 10.62 -20.97
C PRO A 10 16.46 9.96 -19.68
N PHE A 11 16.93 10.42 -18.51
CA PHE A 11 16.49 9.97 -17.19
C PHE A 11 15.48 10.90 -16.53
N ALA A 12 15.19 12.07 -17.12
CA ALA A 12 14.20 13.01 -16.61
C ALA A 12 12.89 12.84 -17.38
N ASP A 13 11.82 12.47 -16.68
CA ASP A 13 10.48 12.57 -17.25
C ASP A 13 10.08 14.05 -17.31
N LEU A 14 10.26 14.67 -18.49
CA LEU A 14 9.96 16.08 -18.76
C LEU A 14 8.47 16.41 -18.58
N THR A 15 7.61 15.42 -18.44
CA THR A 15 6.19 15.63 -18.13
C THR A 15 5.93 15.90 -16.65
N VAL A 16 6.90 15.59 -15.77
CA VAL A 16 6.76 15.77 -14.32
C VAL A 16 7.17 17.18 -13.93
N ILE A 17 6.19 17.98 -13.51
CA ILE A 17 6.43 19.33 -13.02
C ILE A 17 7.16 19.30 -11.66
N SER A 18 7.85 20.38 -11.31
CA SER A 18 8.45 20.54 -9.98
C SER A 18 7.42 20.96 -8.91
N LEU A 19 7.80 20.90 -7.63
CA LEU A 19 7.00 21.47 -6.55
C LEU A 19 6.86 23.00 -6.68
N ALA A 20 7.85 23.68 -7.25
CA ALA A 20 7.75 25.11 -7.55
C ALA A 20 6.63 25.38 -8.56
N THR A 21 6.62 24.67 -9.69
CA THR A 21 5.56 24.78 -10.70
C THR A 21 4.20 24.33 -10.16
N LEU A 22 4.15 23.30 -9.31
CA LEU A 22 2.92 22.89 -8.63
C LEU A 22 2.38 24.02 -7.73
N LYS A 23 3.27 24.69 -6.98
CA LYS A 23 2.90 25.83 -6.12
C LYS A 23 2.32 26.96 -6.95
N GLU A 24 2.95 27.31 -8.08
CA GLU A 24 2.46 28.35 -9.01
C GLU A 24 1.05 28.03 -9.52
N ARG A 25 0.82 26.81 -10.02
CA ARG A 25 -0.50 26.38 -10.49
C ARG A 25 -1.58 26.52 -9.41
N VAL A 26 -1.29 26.10 -8.17
CA VAL A 26 -2.23 26.24 -7.05
C VAL A 26 -2.47 27.70 -6.69
N GLU A 27 -1.42 28.52 -6.73
CA GLU A 27 -1.49 29.94 -6.41
C GLU A 27 -2.31 30.73 -7.44
N GLU A 28 -2.30 30.32 -8.70
CA GLU A 28 -3.05 30.91 -9.80
C GLU A 28 -4.52 30.47 -9.85
N ASP A 29 -4.85 29.27 -9.40
CA ASP A 29 -6.21 28.72 -9.51
C ASP A 29 -7.25 29.52 -8.70
N ARG A 30 -7.99 30.39 -9.40
CA ARG A 30 -9.04 31.25 -8.82
C ARG A 30 -10.30 30.51 -8.39
N SER A 31 -10.48 29.24 -8.75
CA SER A 31 -11.62 28.42 -8.33
C SER A 31 -11.55 28.00 -6.85
N VAL A 32 -10.36 28.05 -6.25
CA VAL A 32 -10.11 27.71 -4.84
C VAL A 32 -10.12 28.97 -3.97
N GLU A 33 -10.67 28.89 -2.76
CA GLU A 33 -10.67 30.01 -1.81
C GLU A 33 -9.24 30.47 -1.47
N LEU A 34 -9.04 31.79 -1.34
CA LEU A 34 -7.73 32.40 -1.11
C LEU A 34 -7.00 31.84 0.11
N LEU A 35 -7.69 31.66 1.24
CA LEU A 35 -7.09 31.11 2.45
C LEU A 35 -6.57 29.70 2.21
N ARG A 36 -7.40 28.85 1.57
CA ARG A 36 -7.04 27.48 1.26
C ARG A 36 -5.83 27.39 0.32
N ARG A 37 -5.76 28.24 -0.71
CA ARG A 37 -4.56 28.34 -1.58
C ARG A 37 -3.30 28.61 -0.76
N ARG A 38 -3.35 29.60 0.15
CA ARG A 38 -2.21 29.98 0.99
C ARG A 38 -1.74 28.85 1.90
N GLU A 39 -2.66 28.10 2.50
CA GLU A 39 -2.31 26.91 3.30
C GLU A 39 -1.57 25.87 2.46
N ILE A 40 -2.05 25.60 1.24
CA ILE A 40 -1.44 24.62 0.35
C ILE A 40 -0.04 25.09 -0.10
N CYS A 41 0.11 26.33 -0.55
CA CYS A 41 1.42 26.89 -0.91
C CYS A 41 2.41 26.86 0.26
N SER A 42 1.93 27.13 1.49
CA SER A 42 2.74 27.01 2.71
C SER A 42 3.16 25.56 2.98
N ALA A 43 2.30 24.58 2.75
CA ALA A 43 2.62 23.17 2.90
C ALA A 43 3.66 22.71 1.87
N ILE A 44 3.54 23.11 0.60
CA ILE A 44 4.54 22.83 -0.44
C ILE A 44 5.91 23.38 -0.03
N THR A 45 5.95 24.63 0.44
CA THR A 45 7.17 25.27 0.94
C THR A 45 7.73 24.52 2.16
N THR A 46 6.85 24.04 3.05
CA THR A 46 7.23 23.26 4.24
C THR A 46 7.86 21.92 3.84
N VAL A 47 7.33 21.24 2.82
CA VAL A 47 7.94 20.01 2.29
C VAL A 47 9.33 20.28 1.74
N ALA A 48 9.52 21.32 0.93
CA ALA A 48 10.83 21.68 0.41
C ALA A 48 11.86 21.91 1.54
N LYS A 49 11.44 22.63 2.59
CA LYS A 49 12.25 22.83 3.80
C LYS A 49 12.58 21.52 4.52
N TRP A 50 11.61 20.64 4.75
CA TRP A 50 11.84 19.36 5.43
C TRP A 50 12.74 18.42 4.64
N LEU A 51 12.73 18.51 3.32
CA LEU A 51 13.61 17.74 2.44
C LEU A 51 14.96 18.41 2.21
N ASN A 52 15.16 19.62 2.74
CA ASN A 52 16.36 20.44 2.55
C ASN A 52 16.75 20.58 1.06
N MET A 53 15.76 20.82 0.20
CA MET A 53 15.96 20.96 -1.24
C MET A 53 15.17 22.16 -1.78
N PRO A 54 15.68 22.89 -2.79
CA PRO A 54 14.90 23.89 -3.51
C PRO A 54 13.64 23.28 -4.15
N PRO A 55 12.47 23.94 -4.10
CA PRO A 55 11.23 23.39 -4.64
C PRO A 55 11.28 23.13 -6.15
N GLU A 56 12.15 23.81 -6.89
CA GLU A 56 12.39 23.61 -8.33
C GLU A 56 13.06 22.26 -8.61
N MET A 57 13.83 21.75 -7.64
CA MET A 57 14.57 20.48 -7.74
C MET A 57 13.79 19.28 -7.21
N ILE A 58 12.59 19.50 -6.68
CA ILE A 58 11.75 18.43 -6.13
C ILE A 58 10.65 18.11 -7.14
N PRO A 59 10.64 16.92 -7.75
CA PRO A 59 9.55 16.51 -8.62
C PRO A 59 8.22 16.44 -7.86
N ALA A 60 7.16 17.01 -8.45
CA ALA A 60 5.79 16.85 -7.99
C ALA A 60 5.24 15.48 -8.41
N ALA A 61 5.86 14.41 -7.91
CA ALA A 61 5.44 13.03 -8.12
C ALA A 61 5.29 12.31 -6.77
N MET A 62 4.17 11.62 -6.56
CA MET A 62 3.92 10.94 -5.28
C MET A 62 4.87 9.76 -5.07
N SER A 63 5.29 9.09 -6.14
CA SER A 63 6.33 8.06 -6.11
C SER A 63 7.65 8.59 -5.52
N TYR A 64 8.03 9.82 -5.84
CA TYR A 64 9.21 10.51 -5.33
C TYR A 64 9.02 10.99 -3.87
N LEU A 65 7.87 11.62 -3.59
CA LEU A 65 7.58 12.23 -2.30
C LEU A 65 7.29 11.20 -1.21
N ARG A 66 6.61 10.10 -1.53
CA ARG A 66 6.17 9.09 -0.56
C ARG A 66 7.29 8.52 0.31
N PRO A 67 8.40 7.95 -0.24
CA PRO A 67 9.47 7.40 0.59
C PRO A 67 10.14 8.48 1.44
N ARG A 68 10.35 9.68 0.90
CA ARG A 68 10.98 10.81 1.59
C ARG A 68 10.12 11.34 2.73
N LEU A 69 8.86 11.64 2.44
CA LEU A 69 7.89 12.06 3.44
C LEU A 69 7.68 10.96 4.48
N GLY A 70 7.71 9.68 4.09
CA GLY A 70 7.58 8.54 4.99
C GLY A 70 8.72 8.39 5.99
N GLY A 71 9.92 8.89 5.66
CA GLY A 71 11.09 8.92 6.55
C GLY A 71 11.11 10.10 7.53
N LEU A 72 10.22 11.08 7.37
CA LEU A 72 10.18 12.26 8.25
C LEU A 72 9.71 11.88 9.65
N HIS A 73 10.55 12.19 10.65
CA HIS A 73 10.25 11.97 12.05
C HIS A 73 9.86 13.29 12.75
N PRO A 74 8.73 13.35 13.50
CA PRO A 74 8.27 14.57 14.20
C PRO A 74 9.35 15.21 15.07
N ILE A 75 10.07 14.40 15.84
CA ILE A 75 11.15 14.87 16.74
C ILE A 75 12.30 15.52 15.96
N GLN A 76 12.74 14.90 14.85
CA GLN A 76 13.84 15.44 14.05
C GLN A 76 13.49 16.78 13.40
N LEU A 77 12.20 16.97 13.09
CA LEU A 77 11.69 18.20 12.48
C LEU A 77 11.25 19.25 13.49
N GLY A 78 11.22 18.94 14.80
CA GLY A 78 10.71 19.83 15.84
C GLY A 78 9.22 20.16 15.69
N VAL A 79 8.42 19.25 15.13
CA VAL A 79 6.98 19.47 14.90
C VAL A 79 6.14 18.33 15.46
N SER A 80 4.85 18.57 15.67
CA SER A 80 3.91 17.52 16.07
C SER A 80 3.59 16.56 14.92
N GLU A 81 3.18 15.33 15.26
CA GLU A 81 2.67 14.36 14.28
C GLU A 81 1.49 14.93 13.47
N ARG A 82 0.60 15.66 14.15
CA ARG A 82 -0.54 16.34 13.52
C ARG A 82 -0.08 17.32 12.44
N ARG A 83 1.02 18.06 12.65
CA ARG A 83 1.56 18.98 11.64
C ARG A 83 2.01 18.23 10.40
N ILE A 84 2.70 17.09 10.56
CA ILE A 84 3.11 16.26 9.41
C ILE A 84 1.90 15.72 8.66
N GLN A 85 0.88 15.21 9.38
CA GLN A 85 -0.36 14.74 8.76
C GLN A 85 -1.07 15.84 7.97
N ASN A 86 -1.16 17.05 8.53
CA ASN A 86 -1.75 18.21 7.85
C ASN A 86 -1.01 18.58 6.57
N VAL A 87 0.32 18.65 6.62
CA VAL A 87 1.15 18.93 5.43
C VAL A 87 0.93 17.86 4.36
N ARG A 88 0.91 16.58 4.72
CA ARG A 88 0.62 15.48 3.78
C ARG A 88 -0.75 15.63 3.10
N SER A 89 -1.79 15.98 3.87
CA SER A 89 -3.14 16.22 3.34
C SER A 89 -3.20 17.42 2.38
N LEU A 90 -2.48 18.49 2.70
CA LEU A 90 -2.38 19.69 1.86
C LEU A 90 -1.63 19.40 0.55
N ILE A 91 -0.55 18.62 0.58
CA ILE A 91 0.14 18.16 -0.63
C ILE A 91 -0.80 17.34 -1.53
N LEU A 92 -1.53 16.38 -0.96
CA LEU A 92 -2.54 15.63 -1.72
C LEU A 92 -3.66 16.51 -2.28
N SER A 93 -3.94 17.65 -1.65
CA SER A 93 -4.90 18.63 -2.18
C SER A 93 -4.30 19.42 -3.34
N ALA A 94 -3.01 19.80 -3.25
CA ALA A 94 -2.29 20.46 -4.34
C ALA A 94 -2.32 19.65 -5.63
N PHE A 95 -2.02 18.34 -5.53
CA PHE A 95 -2.03 17.44 -6.68
C PHE A 95 -3.41 17.32 -7.33
N ARG A 96 -4.48 17.35 -6.53
CA ARG A 96 -5.86 17.31 -7.04
C ARG A 96 -6.26 18.61 -7.73
N ILE A 97 -5.96 19.76 -7.11
CA ILE A 97 -6.22 21.09 -7.68
C ILE A 97 -5.48 21.26 -9.01
N ALA A 98 -4.21 20.83 -9.07
CA ALA A 98 -3.42 20.90 -10.29
C ALA A 98 -3.76 19.84 -11.35
N GLY A 99 -4.77 18.98 -11.10
CA GLY A 99 -5.19 17.93 -12.02
C GLY A 99 -4.16 16.82 -12.24
N ILE A 100 -3.20 16.64 -11.33
CA ILE A 100 -2.14 15.63 -11.42
C ILE A 100 -2.61 14.28 -10.87
N SER A 101 -3.40 14.29 -9.79
CA SER A 101 -4.04 13.09 -9.24
C SER A 101 -5.47 13.03 -9.73
N THR A 102 -5.73 12.14 -10.70
CA THR A 102 -7.02 12.04 -11.39
C THR A 102 -7.67 10.66 -11.26
N LYS A 103 -6.89 9.60 -10.98
CA LYS A 103 -7.40 8.22 -10.93
C LYS A 103 -7.88 7.80 -9.55
N LEU A 104 -7.28 8.33 -8.47
CA LEU A 104 -7.71 8.03 -7.11
C LEU A 104 -8.85 8.93 -6.67
N ALA A 105 -9.98 8.29 -6.38
CA ALA A 105 -11.11 8.92 -5.73
C ALA A 105 -10.72 9.55 -4.36
N PRO A 106 -11.21 10.76 -4.04
CA PRO A 106 -11.15 11.27 -2.67
C PRO A 106 -11.73 10.26 -1.67
N TYR A 107 -11.25 10.26 -0.42
CA TYR A 107 -11.79 9.36 0.61
C TYR A 107 -13.31 9.52 0.82
N MET A 108 -13.86 10.71 0.55
CA MET A 108 -15.28 11.03 0.62
C MET A 108 -16.04 10.78 -0.69
N ALA A 109 -15.40 10.26 -1.73
CA ALA A 109 -16.10 9.91 -2.97
C ALA A 109 -17.16 8.85 -2.68
N LYS A 110 -18.34 9.04 -3.26
CA LYS A 110 -19.45 8.09 -3.17
C LYS A 110 -19.11 6.84 -3.98
N MET A 111 -19.43 5.68 -3.43
CA MET A 111 -19.40 4.44 -4.19
C MET A 111 -20.56 4.43 -5.19
N SER A 112 -20.36 3.78 -6.34
CA SER A 112 -21.48 3.48 -7.24
C SER A 112 -22.47 2.54 -6.54
N PRO A 113 -23.74 2.51 -6.95
CA PRO A 113 -24.74 1.62 -6.36
C PRO A 113 -24.31 0.14 -6.32
N ALA A 114 -23.66 -0.37 -7.36
CA ALA A 114 -23.19 -1.76 -7.42
C ALA A 114 -22.09 -2.05 -6.38
N TRP A 115 -21.16 -1.11 -6.17
CA TRP A 115 -20.13 -1.23 -5.15
C TRP A 115 -20.67 -1.05 -3.73
N GLN A 116 -21.73 -0.24 -3.56
CA GLN A 116 -22.41 -0.08 -2.28
C GLN A 116 -23.08 -1.38 -1.83
N GLN A 117 -23.69 -2.14 -2.74
CA GLN A 117 -24.27 -3.45 -2.43
C GLN A 117 -23.24 -4.40 -1.81
N LEU A 118 -22.03 -4.49 -2.40
CA LEU A 118 -20.94 -5.30 -1.82
C LEU A 118 -20.42 -4.72 -0.50
N TRP A 119 -20.45 -3.40 -0.33
CA TRP A 119 -20.05 -2.75 0.92
C TRP A 119 -20.97 -3.14 2.08
N ASP A 120 -22.25 -3.27 1.80
CA ASP A 120 -23.28 -3.60 2.77
C ASP A 120 -23.18 -5.08 3.18
N LEU A 121 -22.79 -5.99 2.28
CA LEU A 121 -22.50 -7.39 2.61
C LEU A 121 -21.37 -7.56 3.65
N MET A 122 -20.43 -6.61 3.72
CA MET A 122 -19.34 -6.62 4.70
C MET A 122 -19.72 -6.00 6.06
N GLU A 123 -21.01 -5.91 6.39
CA GLU A 123 -21.44 -5.40 7.69
C GLU A 123 -20.83 -6.24 8.84
N GLY A 124 -20.28 -5.56 9.84
CA GLY A 124 -19.53 -6.21 10.93
C GLY A 124 -18.05 -6.51 10.63
N ASP A 125 -17.64 -6.70 9.37
CA ASP A 125 -16.23 -6.92 9.01
C ASP A 125 -15.49 -5.58 8.78
N THR A 126 -15.11 -4.97 9.90
CA THR A 126 -14.36 -3.69 9.90
C THR A 126 -12.99 -3.79 9.20
N TYR A 127 -12.37 -4.97 9.22
CA TYR A 127 -11.07 -5.19 8.57
C TYR A 127 -11.24 -5.20 7.04
N ALA A 128 -12.20 -5.97 6.54
CA ALA A 128 -12.53 -6.01 5.11
C ALA A 128 -12.87 -4.63 4.56
N ARG A 129 -13.75 -3.91 5.27
CA ARG A 129 -14.13 -2.54 4.92
C ARG A 129 -12.93 -1.62 4.86
N THR A 130 -11.98 -1.75 5.78
CA THR A 130 -10.75 -0.93 5.79
C THR A 130 -9.87 -1.20 4.57
N GLU A 131 -9.66 -2.46 4.20
CA GLU A 131 -8.81 -2.83 3.06
C GLU A 131 -9.49 -2.50 1.71
N LEU A 132 -10.77 -2.83 1.52
CA LEU A 132 -11.47 -2.73 0.23
C LEU A 132 -12.06 -1.35 -0.08
N SER A 133 -12.23 -0.49 0.92
CA SER A 133 -12.79 0.87 0.80
C SER A 133 -12.17 1.71 -0.33
N ARG A 134 -10.86 1.59 -0.54
CA ARG A 134 -10.15 2.33 -1.59
C ARG A 134 -10.35 1.71 -2.98
N LEU A 135 -10.33 0.38 -3.07
CA LEU A 135 -10.57 -0.33 -4.33
C LEU A 135 -11.98 -0.01 -4.86
N PHE A 136 -12.99 -0.06 -3.99
CA PHE A 136 -14.39 0.16 -4.39
C PHE A 136 -14.60 1.58 -4.94
N ARG A 137 -13.98 2.57 -4.30
CA ARG A 137 -14.05 3.97 -4.77
C ARG A 137 -13.22 4.18 -6.03
N TYR A 138 -12.05 3.56 -6.14
CA TYR A 138 -11.25 3.58 -7.37
C TYR A 138 -12.08 3.03 -8.54
N CYS A 139 -12.67 1.84 -8.39
CA CYS A 139 -13.50 1.26 -9.44
C CYS A 139 -14.73 2.13 -9.74
N SER A 140 -15.39 2.68 -8.72
CA SER A 140 -16.55 3.56 -8.88
C SER A 140 -16.22 4.83 -9.70
N VAL A 141 -15.09 5.48 -9.44
CA VAL A 141 -14.68 6.69 -10.18
C VAL A 141 -14.27 6.37 -11.62
N ASN A 142 -13.70 5.19 -11.84
CA ASN A 142 -13.30 4.74 -13.17
C ASN A 142 -14.44 4.03 -13.93
N GLY A 143 -15.67 4.02 -13.40
CA GLY A 143 -16.83 3.42 -14.05
C GLY A 143 -16.78 1.90 -14.17
N ILE A 144 -15.92 1.23 -13.39
CA ILE A 144 -15.72 -0.22 -13.42
C ILE A 144 -16.76 -0.86 -12.52
N ALA A 145 -17.58 -1.77 -13.05
CA ALA A 145 -18.53 -2.55 -12.28
C ALA A 145 -17.83 -3.70 -11.52
N PRO A 146 -18.43 -4.22 -10.41
CA PRO A 146 -17.82 -5.32 -9.66
C PRO A 146 -17.55 -6.58 -10.47
N MET A 147 -18.40 -6.88 -11.46
CA MET A 147 -18.24 -8.04 -12.36
C MET A 147 -17.15 -7.86 -13.42
N GLU A 148 -16.67 -6.64 -13.63
CA GLU A 148 -15.60 -6.35 -14.58
C GLU A 148 -14.21 -6.43 -13.94
N LEU A 149 -14.13 -6.67 -12.62
CA LEU A 149 -12.87 -6.70 -11.91
C LEU A 149 -11.96 -7.80 -12.47
N THR A 150 -10.72 -7.45 -12.78
CA THR A 150 -9.71 -8.39 -13.31
C THR A 150 -8.37 -8.17 -12.63
N ASN A 151 -7.42 -9.08 -12.86
CA ASN A 151 -6.03 -8.92 -12.44
C ASN A 151 -5.38 -7.66 -13.04
N THR A 152 -5.76 -7.27 -14.27
CA THR A 152 -5.32 -6.04 -14.91
C THR A 152 -5.79 -4.82 -14.13
N ILE A 153 -7.09 -4.73 -13.82
CA ILE A 153 -7.65 -3.62 -13.04
C ILE A 153 -7.07 -3.57 -11.62
N SER A 154 -6.85 -4.74 -11.01
CA SER A 154 -6.17 -4.84 -9.72
C SER A 154 -4.74 -4.27 -9.79
N SER A 155 -4.01 -4.53 -10.88
CA SER A 155 -2.67 -4.00 -11.11
C SER A 155 -2.68 -2.50 -11.41
N ASP A 156 -3.65 -2.02 -12.19
CA ASP A 156 -3.86 -0.58 -12.46
C ASP A 156 -4.21 0.19 -11.19
N PHE A 157 -4.97 -0.42 -10.27
CA PHE A 157 -5.22 0.12 -8.95
C PHE A 157 -3.92 0.27 -8.14
N LEU A 158 -3.01 -0.71 -8.18
CA LEU A 158 -1.69 -0.55 -7.57
C LEU A 158 -0.91 0.60 -8.21
N ALA A 159 -0.88 0.68 -9.54
CA ALA A 159 -0.20 1.76 -10.24
C ALA A 159 -0.75 3.14 -9.80
N ALA A 160 -2.07 3.27 -9.66
CA ALA A 160 -2.71 4.48 -9.14
C ALA A 160 -2.34 4.74 -7.67
N LEU A 161 -2.30 3.72 -6.81
CA LEU A 161 -1.83 3.88 -5.42
C LEU A 161 -0.37 4.37 -5.36
N GLU A 162 0.48 3.94 -6.28
CA GLU A 162 1.87 4.35 -6.34
C GLU A 162 2.07 5.75 -6.90
N ALA A 163 1.31 6.11 -7.93
CA ALA A 163 1.37 7.40 -8.58
C ALA A 163 0.71 8.53 -7.80
N GLU A 164 -0.33 8.23 -6.98
CA GLU A 164 -1.23 9.27 -6.47
C GLU A 164 -1.43 9.25 -4.94
N SER A 165 -0.84 8.30 -4.20
CA SER A 165 -1.04 8.19 -2.74
C SER A 165 0.25 8.27 -1.91
N LEU A 166 0.13 8.76 -0.67
CA LEU A 166 1.21 8.72 0.35
C LEU A 166 1.14 7.48 1.25
N ILE A 167 0.48 6.40 0.80
CA ILE A 167 0.34 5.18 1.62
C ILE A 167 1.71 4.52 1.77
N LYS A 168 2.14 4.26 3.01
CA LYS A 168 3.49 3.77 3.34
C LYS A 168 3.93 2.52 2.56
N LYS A 169 3.04 1.55 2.33
CA LYS A 169 3.36 0.26 1.69
C LYS A 169 2.27 -0.13 0.68
N PRO A 170 2.23 0.50 -0.51
CA PRO A 170 1.18 0.27 -1.52
C PRO A 170 1.07 -1.20 -1.94
N LYS A 171 2.20 -1.86 -2.20
CA LYS A 171 2.30 -3.28 -2.59
C LYS A 171 1.73 -4.22 -1.54
N VAL A 172 2.04 -3.97 -0.26
CA VAL A 172 1.48 -4.75 0.86
C VAL A 172 -0.03 -4.54 0.95
N ARG A 173 -0.51 -3.31 0.77
CA ARG A 173 -1.95 -3.02 0.78
C ARG A 173 -2.68 -3.66 -0.40
N HIS A 174 -2.10 -3.61 -1.59
CA HIS A 174 -2.63 -4.28 -2.77
C HIS A 174 -2.71 -5.81 -2.58
N GLN A 175 -1.67 -6.42 -1.99
CA GLN A 175 -1.70 -7.82 -1.64
C GLN A 175 -2.80 -8.15 -0.62
N SER A 176 -2.97 -7.33 0.42
CA SER A 176 -4.07 -7.48 1.39
C SER A 176 -5.44 -7.37 0.72
N VAL A 177 -5.62 -6.40 -0.18
CA VAL A 177 -6.84 -6.23 -0.97
C VAL A 177 -7.18 -7.49 -1.76
N CYS A 178 -6.23 -8.07 -2.50
CA CYS A 178 -6.47 -9.29 -3.26
C CYS A 178 -6.86 -10.47 -2.35
N ARG A 179 -6.18 -10.63 -1.21
CA ARG A 179 -6.51 -11.69 -0.23
C ARG A 179 -7.92 -11.52 0.35
N VAL A 180 -8.26 -10.31 0.78
CA VAL A 180 -9.55 -10.00 1.37
C VAL A 180 -10.67 -10.17 0.33
N TRP A 181 -10.44 -9.75 -0.91
CA TRP A 181 -11.38 -9.96 -2.02
C TRP A 181 -11.68 -11.45 -2.22
N ASN A 182 -10.65 -12.29 -2.38
CA ASN A 182 -10.84 -13.73 -2.61
C ASN A 182 -11.53 -14.41 -1.42
N ARG A 183 -11.19 -14.01 -0.20
CA ARG A 183 -11.86 -14.50 1.02
C ARG A 183 -13.35 -14.16 1.00
N LEU A 184 -13.73 -12.92 0.69
CA LEU A 184 -15.14 -12.51 0.64
C LEU A 184 -15.89 -13.15 -0.54
N ALA A 185 -15.21 -13.41 -1.67
CA ALA A 185 -15.80 -14.17 -2.76
C ALA A 185 -16.22 -15.58 -2.30
N ALA A 186 -15.40 -16.24 -1.46
CA ALA A 186 -15.75 -17.50 -0.84
C ALA A 186 -16.85 -17.36 0.24
N ASP A 187 -16.69 -16.42 1.18
CA ASP A 187 -17.61 -16.23 2.32
C ASP A 187 -19.02 -15.84 1.87
N HIS A 188 -19.15 -15.11 0.76
CA HIS A 188 -20.41 -14.57 0.24
C HIS A 188 -20.82 -15.14 -1.13
N ALA A 189 -20.37 -16.36 -1.46
CA ALA A 189 -20.67 -17.00 -2.74
C ALA A 189 -22.18 -17.09 -3.05
N ALA A 190 -23.01 -17.29 -2.01
CA ALA A 190 -24.48 -17.35 -2.14
C ALA A 190 -25.17 -15.98 -2.01
N SER A 191 -24.46 -14.91 -1.67
CA SER A 191 -25.03 -13.59 -1.34
C SER A 191 -24.82 -12.53 -2.44
N GLY A 192 -24.38 -12.96 -3.63
CA GLY A 192 -24.20 -12.07 -4.78
C GLY A 192 -22.83 -11.41 -4.88
N TRP A 193 -21.82 -11.89 -4.14
CA TRP A 193 -20.44 -11.44 -4.34
C TRP A 193 -19.88 -12.01 -5.67
N PRO A 194 -19.24 -11.18 -6.52
CA PRO A 194 -18.66 -11.66 -7.77
C PRO A 194 -17.68 -12.82 -7.57
N GLN A 195 -17.92 -13.94 -8.25
CA GLN A 195 -17.04 -15.11 -8.19
C GLN A 195 -15.83 -14.94 -9.11
N ILE A 196 -15.02 -13.94 -8.77
CA ILE A 196 -13.80 -13.55 -9.48
C ILE A 196 -12.64 -13.76 -8.52
N GLU A 197 -11.69 -14.59 -8.90
CA GLU A 197 -10.45 -14.79 -8.13
C GLU A 197 -9.36 -13.85 -8.63
N LEU A 198 -8.86 -13.00 -7.73
CA LEU A 198 -7.70 -12.15 -8.00
C LEU A 198 -6.41 -12.91 -7.68
N SER A 199 -5.44 -12.84 -8.57
CA SER A 199 -4.09 -13.32 -8.29
C SER A 199 -3.50 -12.53 -7.14
N VAL A 200 -3.07 -13.22 -6.09
CA VAL A 200 -2.40 -12.59 -4.94
C VAL A 200 -0.91 -12.44 -5.26
N PRO A 201 -0.41 -11.22 -5.54
CA PRO A 201 0.98 -11.03 -5.95
C PRO A 201 1.95 -11.32 -4.80
N LYS A 202 3.11 -11.86 -5.14
CA LYS A 202 4.28 -11.93 -4.25
C LYS A 202 5.25 -10.84 -4.70
N TYR A 203 5.47 -9.85 -3.85
CA TYR A 203 6.35 -8.69 -4.15
C TYR A 203 7.71 -8.77 -3.47
N ASP A 204 7.86 -9.69 -2.52
CA ASP A 204 9.11 -9.94 -1.81
C ASP A 204 9.60 -11.31 -2.27
N ASP A 205 10.74 -11.33 -2.96
CA ASP A 205 11.40 -12.54 -3.46
C ASP A 205 12.28 -13.19 -2.39
N ARG A 206 12.29 -12.64 -1.16
CA ARG A 206 12.97 -13.27 -0.03
C ARG A 206 12.39 -14.67 0.20
N LEU A 207 13.18 -15.66 -0.18
CA LEU A 207 12.98 -17.05 0.18
C LEU A 207 13.21 -17.18 1.69
N TYR A 208 12.11 -17.14 2.45
CA TYR A 208 12.13 -17.46 3.87
C TYR A 208 12.19 -18.97 4.13
N GLY A 209 12.20 -19.78 3.07
CA GLY A 209 12.32 -21.23 3.10
C GLY A 209 12.70 -21.77 1.73
N ILE A 210 13.57 -22.76 1.66
CA ILE A 210 13.79 -23.56 0.46
C ILE A 210 12.63 -24.56 0.27
N ASP A 211 12.53 -25.11 -0.93
CA ASP A 211 11.57 -26.16 -1.22
C ASP A 211 11.83 -27.42 -0.37
N ASP A 212 10.76 -28.11 0.02
CA ASP A 212 10.85 -29.32 0.83
C ASP A 212 11.70 -30.41 0.16
N SER A 213 11.69 -30.50 -1.18
CA SER A 213 12.53 -31.44 -1.93
C SER A 213 14.03 -31.21 -1.80
N LEU A 214 14.46 -30.02 -1.36
CA LEU A 214 15.86 -29.66 -1.18
C LEU A 214 16.38 -30.01 0.23
N MET A 215 15.50 -30.46 1.13
CA MET A 215 15.88 -30.96 2.46
C MET A 215 15.86 -32.48 2.49
N SER A 216 16.88 -33.09 3.11
CA SER A 216 16.91 -34.52 3.36
C SER A 216 15.76 -34.95 4.28
N ASP A 217 15.16 -36.11 4.02
CA ASP A 217 14.05 -36.62 4.83
C ASP A 217 14.43 -36.81 6.31
N THR A 218 15.68 -37.17 6.62
CA THR A 218 16.16 -37.27 8.01
C THR A 218 15.99 -35.98 8.82
N ILE A 219 16.29 -34.82 8.21
CA ILE A 219 16.13 -33.52 8.89
C ILE A 219 14.64 -33.18 9.06
N LYS A 220 13.79 -33.58 8.10
CA LYS A 220 12.35 -33.38 8.21
C LYS A 220 11.75 -34.22 9.32
N ASP A 221 12.15 -35.48 9.42
CA ASP A 221 11.72 -36.42 10.45
C ASP A 221 12.16 -35.93 11.83
N ASP A 222 13.41 -35.47 11.99
CA ASP A 222 13.91 -34.89 13.24
C ASP A 222 13.13 -33.63 13.63
N LEU A 223 12.83 -32.76 12.67
CA LEU A 223 12.02 -31.56 12.89
C LEU A 223 10.58 -31.91 13.31
N GLU A 224 9.96 -32.89 12.65
CA GLU A 224 8.61 -33.35 12.99
C GLU A 224 8.56 -34.00 14.37
N GLY A 225 9.56 -34.80 14.72
CA GLY A 225 9.73 -35.35 16.07
C GLY A 225 9.85 -34.26 17.13
N TYR A 226 10.67 -33.24 16.87
CA TYR A 226 10.84 -32.10 17.77
C TYR A 226 9.55 -31.28 17.92
N LEU A 227 8.83 -31.00 16.83
CA LEU A 227 7.57 -30.27 16.86
C LEU A 227 6.46 -31.05 17.58
N SER A 228 6.45 -32.38 17.43
CA SER A 228 5.54 -33.28 18.14
C SER A 228 5.81 -33.27 19.65
N HIS A 229 7.09 -33.27 20.04
CA HIS A 229 7.49 -33.08 21.42
C HIS A 229 7.01 -31.73 21.98
N LEU A 230 7.21 -30.61 21.26
CA LEU A 230 6.69 -29.29 21.63
C LEU A 230 5.16 -29.25 21.77
N GLY A 231 4.44 -30.02 20.95
CA GLY A 231 3.00 -30.20 21.01
C GLY A 231 2.52 -31.07 22.18
N GLY A 232 3.43 -31.68 22.95
CA GLY A 232 3.10 -32.53 24.09
C GLY A 232 2.62 -33.92 23.72
N ALA A 233 2.96 -34.43 22.53
CA ALA A 233 2.60 -35.78 22.10
C ALA A 233 3.42 -36.87 22.81
N ASP A 234 4.47 -36.50 23.52
CA ASP A 234 5.33 -37.39 24.29
C ASP A 234 4.72 -37.68 25.67
N LEU A 235 4.16 -38.88 25.83
CA LEU A 235 3.52 -39.37 27.05
C LEU A 235 4.50 -39.48 28.24
N PHE A 236 5.80 -39.56 27.98
CA PHE A 236 6.85 -39.68 29.01
C PHE A 236 7.76 -38.45 29.06
N GLY A 237 7.40 -37.40 28.33
CA GLY A 237 8.21 -36.19 28.20
C GLY A 237 8.28 -35.38 29.49
N SER A 238 9.42 -34.74 29.73
CA SER A 238 9.66 -33.83 30.86
C SER A 238 8.99 -32.45 30.71
N MET A 239 8.16 -32.27 29.68
CA MET A 239 7.62 -30.96 29.32
C MET A 239 6.42 -30.58 30.19
N VAL A 240 6.62 -29.59 31.06
CA VAL A 240 5.61 -29.13 32.04
C VAL A 240 4.36 -28.56 31.38
N LYS A 241 4.49 -27.97 30.17
CA LYS A 241 3.35 -27.39 29.45
C LYS A 241 3.54 -27.44 27.93
N PRO A 242 2.69 -28.17 27.20
CA PRO A 242 2.71 -28.20 25.74
C PRO A 242 2.45 -26.82 25.12
N PHE A 243 3.04 -26.60 23.95
CA PHE A 243 2.79 -25.41 23.16
C PHE A 243 1.41 -25.49 22.51
N ARG A 244 0.76 -24.32 22.39
CA ARG A 244 -0.50 -24.23 21.62
C ARG A 244 -0.22 -24.57 20.15
N PRO A 245 -1.17 -25.14 19.40
CA PRO A 245 -0.97 -25.48 17.98
C PRO A 245 -0.44 -24.31 17.14
N LYS A 246 -0.94 -23.09 17.40
CA LYS A 246 -0.45 -21.87 16.73
C LYS A 246 1.03 -21.57 17.02
N SER A 247 1.49 -21.83 18.24
CA SER A 247 2.89 -21.68 18.61
C SER A 247 3.76 -22.74 17.91
N VAL A 248 3.32 -24.00 17.88
CA VAL A 248 4.04 -25.08 17.15
C VAL A 248 4.20 -24.71 15.66
N ALA A 249 3.14 -24.20 15.01
CA ALA A 249 3.22 -23.74 13.63
C ALA A 249 4.22 -22.57 13.42
N ILE A 250 4.31 -21.64 14.38
CA ILE A 250 5.31 -20.56 14.35
C ILE A 250 6.73 -21.14 14.43
N PHE A 251 6.98 -22.05 15.37
CA PHE A 251 8.29 -22.68 15.55
C PHE A 251 8.70 -23.48 14.31
N ARG A 252 7.78 -24.25 13.70
CA ARG A 252 8.03 -24.93 12.41
C ARG A 252 8.55 -23.95 11.36
N GLY A 253 7.88 -22.81 11.20
CA GLY A 253 8.31 -21.77 10.26
C GLY A 253 9.68 -21.18 10.57
N HIS A 254 10.01 -20.96 11.85
CA HIS A 254 11.33 -20.47 12.26
C HIS A 254 12.44 -21.47 11.96
N PHE A 255 12.27 -22.73 12.35
CA PHE A 255 13.27 -23.78 12.07
C PHE A 255 13.46 -23.97 10.57
N TRP A 256 12.37 -24.03 9.81
CA TRP A 256 12.46 -24.15 8.35
C TRP A 256 13.26 -23.01 7.74
N ARG A 257 13.04 -21.77 8.21
CA ARG A 257 13.81 -20.60 7.77
C ARG A 257 15.29 -20.69 8.11
N TYR A 258 15.64 -21.18 9.29
CA TYR A 258 17.05 -21.36 9.68
C TYR A 258 17.73 -22.46 8.88
N LEU A 259 17.08 -23.62 8.74
CA LEU A 259 17.57 -24.72 7.92
C LEU A 259 17.78 -24.27 6.47
N SER A 260 16.83 -23.50 5.94
CA SER A 260 16.92 -22.94 4.58
C SER A 260 18.08 -21.97 4.40
N ALA A 261 18.46 -21.23 5.44
CA ALA A 261 19.63 -20.36 5.43
C ALA A 261 20.97 -21.11 5.52
N LEU A 262 20.96 -22.41 5.86
CA LEU A 262 22.15 -23.27 5.89
C LEU A 262 22.37 -24.01 4.56
N HIS A 263 21.39 -24.02 3.67
CA HIS A 263 21.45 -24.66 2.35
C HIS A 263 22.07 -23.72 1.28
N HIS A 264 23.03 -22.88 1.66
CA HIS A 264 23.75 -22.00 0.73
C HIS A 264 24.96 -22.69 0.10
#